data_AF-A0AAJ2R6T2-F1
#
_entry.id   AF-A0AAJ2R6T2-F1
#
_cell.length_a   1.000
_cell.length_b   1.000
_cell.length_c   1.000
_cell.angle_alpha   90.00
_cell.angle_beta   90.00
_cell.angle_gamma   90.00
#
_symmetry.space_group_name_H-M   'P 1'
#
loop_
_entity.id
_entity.type
_entity.pdbx_description
1 polymer ?
#
loop_
_entity_poly.entity_id
_entity_poly.type
_entity_poly.pdbx_seq_one_letter_code
_entity_poly.pdbx_strand_id
1 'polypeptide(L)'
;MTSAKNPASPWSTLCVVATTVPSAEEAAHLARSLVQQQAAACVQVEPITSHYVWEGEMHATPEWRLVCKTLPDVLERLARLLRAGHSYSVPQITMRTERCMADYAQWLRSQVSTRDVADIAERAAATRITAA
;
A
#
# COMPACT_ATOMS: atom_id res chain seq x y z
N MET A 1 0.78 -46.78 -2.66
CA MET A 1 -0.04 -45.63 -3.10
C MET A 1 0.16 -44.50 -2.09
N THR A 2 1.21 -43.71 -2.24
CA THR A 2 1.40 -42.47 -1.48
C THR A 2 1.38 -41.34 -2.50
N SER A 3 0.26 -40.61 -2.55
CA SER A 3 0.15 -39.37 -3.29
C SER A 3 1.15 -38.39 -2.67
N ALA A 4 2.30 -38.19 -3.32
CA ALA A 4 3.21 -37.13 -2.96
C ALA A 4 2.46 -35.82 -3.16
N LYS A 5 2.07 -35.16 -2.06
CA LYS A 5 1.58 -33.79 -2.09
C LYS A 5 2.61 -32.97 -2.84
N ASN A 6 2.24 -32.46 -4.01
CA ASN A 6 3.07 -31.55 -4.79
C ASN A 6 3.50 -30.41 -3.86
N PRO A 7 4.81 -30.15 -3.64
CA PRO A 7 5.23 -29.06 -2.77
C PRO A 7 4.62 -27.77 -3.32
N ALA A 8 3.97 -27.00 -2.44
CA ALA A 8 3.38 -25.73 -2.82
C ALA A 8 4.43 -24.88 -3.56
N SER A 9 4.03 -24.21 -4.63
CA SER A 9 4.91 -23.34 -5.42
C SER A 9 5.69 -22.39 -4.50
N PRO A 10 7.02 -22.27 -4.62
CA PRO A 10 7.80 -21.33 -3.83
C PRO A 10 7.48 -19.87 -4.19
N TRP A 11 6.72 -19.66 -5.27
CA TRP A 11 6.31 -18.36 -5.76
C TRP A 11 4.85 -18.05 -5.44
N SER A 12 4.61 -16.84 -4.95
CA SER A 12 3.31 -16.21 -4.75
C SER A 12 3.20 -14.92 -5.56
N THR A 13 2.06 -14.24 -5.45
CA THR A 13 1.75 -12.99 -6.16
C THR A 13 1.40 -11.89 -5.15
N LEU A 14 1.90 -10.68 -5.39
CA LEU A 14 1.57 -9.46 -4.64
C LEU A 14 1.26 -8.30 -5.59
N CYS A 15 0.77 -7.20 -5.05
CA CYS A 15 0.58 -5.94 -5.77
C CYS A 15 1.61 -4.91 -5.33
N VAL A 16 2.18 -4.21 -6.31
CA VAL A 16 3.06 -3.07 -6.12
C VAL A 16 2.36 -1.82 -6.63
N VAL A 17 2.14 -0.87 -5.73
CA VAL A 17 1.50 0.42 -6.03
C VAL A 17 2.53 1.52 -5.93
N ALA A 18 2.59 2.40 -6.93
CA ALA A 18 3.50 3.54 -6.96
C ALA A 18 2.74 4.88 -6.98
N THR A 19 3.26 5.85 -6.22
CA THR A 19 2.86 7.27 -6.21
C THR A 19 4.06 8.17 -6.04
N THR A 20 3.91 9.47 -6.26
CA THR A 20 4.94 10.50 -6.02
C THR A 20 4.37 11.63 -5.17
N VAL A 21 5.19 12.24 -4.31
CA VAL A 21 4.83 13.38 -3.44
C VAL A 21 5.92 14.46 -3.50
N PRO A 22 5.60 15.73 -3.19
CA PRO A 22 6.54 16.83 -3.41
C PRO A 22 7.72 16.89 -2.43
N SER A 23 7.67 16.19 -1.29
CA SER A 23 8.69 16.31 -0.25
C SER A 23 9.02 15.00 0.47
N ALA A 24 10.24 14.95 1.03
CA ALA A 24 10.71 13.83 1.83
C ALA A 24 9.86 13.64 3.09
N GLU A 25 9.41 14.74 3.68
CA GLU A 25 8.58 14.75 4.88
C GLU A 25 7.20 14.15 4.61
N GLU A 26 6.54 14.58 3.53
CA GLU A 26 5.26 14.02 3.10
C GLU A 26 5.39 12.54 2.76
N ALA A 27 6.48 12.15 2.06
CA ALA A 27 6.75 10.76 1.75
C ALA A 27 6.91 9.90 3.01
N ALA A 28 7.70 10.37 3.98
CA ALA A 28 7.90 9.68 5.24
C ALA A 28 6.61 9.60 6.07
N HIS A 29 5.81 10.67 6.10
CA HIS A 29 4.53 10.70 6.78
C HIS A 29 3.54 9.69 6.17
N LEU A 30 3.33 9.76 4.86
CA LEU A 30 2.42 8.88 4.14
C LEU A 30 2.87 7.41 4.22
N ALA A 31 4.16 7.13 4.04
CA ALA A 31 4.72 5.78 4.20
C ALA A 31 4.44 5.19 5.59
N ARG A 32 4.69 5.95 6.67
CA ARG A 32 4.39 5.52 8.04
C ARG A 32 2.91 5.27 8.25
N SER A 33 2.07 6.20 7.80
CA SER A 33 0.62 6.12 7.93
C SER A 33 0.05 4.86 7.26
N LEU A 34 0.47 4.57 6.02
CA LEU A 34 0.00 3.41 5.26
C LEU A 34 0.38 2.08 5.92
N VAL A 35 1.58 1.98 6.50
CA VAL A 35 2.04 0.79 7.23
C VAL A 35 1.33 0.65 8.57
N GLN A 36 1.22 1.72 9.35
CA GLN A 36 0.53 1.71 10.64
C GLN A 36 -0.95 1.35 10.50
N GLN A 37 -1.58 1.81 9.42
CA GLN A 37 -2.95 1.48 9.08
C GLN A 37 -3.08 0.12 8.38
N GLN A 38 -2.01 -0.66 8.21
CA GLN A 38 -2.05 -1.98 7.58
C GLN A 38 -2.62 -1.96 6.15
N ALA A 39 -2.42 -0.87 5.41
CA ALA A 39 -2.84 -0.75 4.01
C ALA A 39 -1.73 -1.16 3.04
N ALA A 40 -0.49 -1.09 3.48
CA ALA A 40 0.68 -1.65 2.83
C ALA A 40 1.57 -2.34 3.87
N ALA A 41 2.14 -3.50 3.55
CA ALA A 41 3.07 -4.18 4.45
C ALA A 41 4.45 -3.50 4.46
N CYS A 42 4.83 -2.91 3.33
CA CYS A 42 6.12 -2.26 3.13
C CYS A 42 5.95 -1.10 2.16
N VAL A 43 6.63 0.01 2.43
CA VAL A 43 6.74 1.16 1.54
C VAL A 43 8.22 1.49 1.39
N GLN A 44 8.71 1.54 0.15
CA GLN A 44 10.04 2.07 -0.16
C GLN A 44 9.89 3.52 -0.62
N VAL A 45 10.86 4.35 -0.28
CA VAL A 45 10.87 5.79 -0.57
C VAL A 45 12.19 6.16 -1.25
N GLU A 46 12.13 6.84 -2.38
CA GLU A 46 13.32 7.27 -3.14
C GLU A 46 13.12 8.68 -3.76
N PRO A 47 14.16 9.52 -3.83
CA PRO A 47 14.09 10.79 -4.55
C PRO A 47 14.16 10.56 -6.07
N ILE A 48 13.39 11.33 -6.83
CA ILE A 48 13.32 11.28 -8.29
C ILE A 48 13.16 12.69 -8.88
N THR A 49 13.28 12.80 -10.20
CA THR A 49 12.81 13.98 -10.96
C THR A 49 11.72 13.54 -11.93
N SER A 50 10.57 14.19 -11.88
CA SER A 50 9.45 13.95 -12.78
C SER A 50 9.41 15.03 -13.87
N HIS A 51 9.33 14.60 -15.12
CA HIS A 51 9.19 15.47 -16.29
C HIS A 51 7.77 15.32 -16.87
N TYR A 52 7.06 16.44 -17.01
CA TYR A 52 5.67 16.46 -17.50
C TYR A 52 5.31 17.81 -18.11
N VAL A 53 4.21 17.85 -18.85
CA VAL A 53 3.63 19.10 -19.35
C VAL A 53 2.48 19.52 -18.44
N TRP A 54 2.51 20.77 -17.98
CA TRP A 54 1.40 21.39 -17.25
C TRP A 54 1.16 22.78 -17.79
N GLU A 55 -0.10 23.11 -18.09
CA GLU A 55 -0.51 24.39 -18.69
C GLU A 55 0.27 24.75 -19.98
N GLY A 56 0.66 23.72 -20.75
CA GLY A 56 1.40 23.88 -22.00
C GLY A 56 2.90 24.07 -21.84
N GLU A 57 3.42 24.10 -20.61
CA GLU A 57 4.84 24.26 -20.32
C GLU A 57 5.48 22.95 -19.86
N MET A 58 6.74 22.74 -20.20
CA MET A 58 7.53 21.60 -19.71
C MET A 58 8.03 21.87 -18.29
N HIS A 59 7.73 20.95 -17.37
CA HIS A 59 8.18 20.97 -15.99
C HIS A 59 9.17 19.85 -15.72
N ALA A 60 10.07 20.09 -14.78
CA ALA A 60 11.00 19.12 -14.23
C ALA A 60 11.02 19.30 -12.71
N THR A 61 10.29 18.45 -11.99
CA THR A 61 10.01 18.65 -10.57
C THR A 61 10.70 17.57 -9.75
N PRO A 62 11.56 17.92 -8.77
CA PRO A 62 12.03 16.97 -7.77
C PRO A 62 10.85 16.44 -6.97
N GLU A 63 10.74 15.12 -6.88
CA GLU A 63 9.68 14.44 -6.14
C GLU A 63 10.24 13.26 -5.36
N TRP A 64 9.41 12.70 -4.50
CA TRP A 64 9.71 11.48 -3.76
C TRP A 64 8.73 10.39 -4.17
N ARG A 65 9.25 9.28 -4.71
CA ARG A 65 8.44 8.13 -5.10
C ARG A 65 8.22 7.22 -3.90
N LEU A 66 6.97 6.81 -3.69
CA LEU A 66 6.60 5.74 -2.77
C LEU A 66 6.26 4.49 -3.57
N VAL A 67 6.83 3.36 -3.20
CA VAL A 67 6.52 2.04 -3.77
C VAL A 67 5.97 1.13 -2.67
N CYS A 68 4.65 1.00 -2.63
CA CYS A 68 3.87 0.27 -1.63
C CYS A 68 3.67 -1.19 -2.06
N LYS A 69 3.93 -2.14 -1.15
CA LYS A 69 3.66 -3.57 -1.37
C LYS A 69 2.44 -3.97 -0.54
N THR A 70 1.46 -4.53 -1.22
CA THR A 70 0.20 -4.95 -0.62
C THR A 70 -0.36 -6.17 -1.33
N LEU A 71 -1.60 -6.54 -1.00
CA LEU A 71 -2.32 -7.66 -1.61
C LEU A 71 -3.52 -7.15 -2.41
N PRO A 72 -4.01 -7.95 -3.39
CA PRO A 72 -5.16 -7.57 -4.22
C PRO A 72 -6.37 -7.08 -3.41
N ASP A 73 -6.71 -7.81 -2.34
CA ASP A 73 -7.91 -7.53 -1.54
C ASP A 73 -7.82 -6.21 -0.73
N VAL A 74 -6.64 -5.60 -0.62
CA VAL A 74 -6.38 -4.37 0.14
C VAL A 74 -6.20 -3.16 -0.78
N LEU A 75 -6.17 -3.35 -2.11
CA LEU A 75 -5.88 -2.30 -3.08
C LEU A 75 -6.82 -1.10 -2.99
N GLU A 76 -8.14 -1.34 -2.92
CA GLU A 76 -9.13 -0.25 -2.83
C GLU A 76 -8.94 0.60 -1.58
N ARG A 77 -8.61 -0.05 -0.46
CA ARG A 77 -8.33 0.62 0.80
C ARG A 77 -7.04 1.43 0.73
N LEU A 78 -5.98 0.86 0.17
CA LEU A 78 -4.71 1.56 -0.06
C LEU A 78 -4.93 2.79 -0.96
N ALA A 79 -5.66 2.66 -2.06
CA ALA A 79 -5.94 3.75 -2.99
C ALA A 79 -6.71 4.90 -2.33
N ARG A 80 -7.72 4.59 -1.49
CA ARG A 80 -8.44 5.61 -0.71
C ARG A 80 -7.53 6.36 0.26
N LEU A 81 -6.69 5.65 1.02
CA LEU A 81 -5.77 6.27 1.97
C LEU A 81 -4.69 7.10 1.28
N LEU A 82 -4.16 6.61 0.15
CA LEU A 82 -3.24 7.37 -0.70
C LEU A 82 -3.87 8.67 -1.16
N ARG A 83 -5.10 8.64 -1.68
CA ARG A 83 -5.80 9.86 -2.11
C ARG A 83 -6.08 10.82 -0.97
N ALA A 84 -6.52 10.32 0.18
CA ALA A 84 -6.85 11.15 1.34
C ALA A 84 -5.60 11.80 1.97
N GLY A 85 -4.44 11.15 1.88
CA GLY A 85 -3.18 11.64 2.43
C GLY A 85 -2.32 12.43 1.44
N HIS A 86 -2.82 12.76 0.24
CA HIS A 86 -2.03 13.41 -0.81
C HIS A 86 -2.27 14.91 -0.89
N SER A 87 -1.19 15.68 -1.10
CA SER A 87 -1.27 17.11 -1.41
C SER A 87 -1.69 17.43 -2.86
N TYR A 88 -1.52 16.49 -3.80
CA TYR A 88 -1.88 16.69 -5.20
C TYR A 88 -3.37 16.44 -5.44
N SER A 89 -3.99 17.29 -6.25
CA SER A 89 -5.39 17.15 -6.65
C SER A 89 -5.62 15.92 -7.53
N VAL A 90 -4.64 15.55 -8.36
CA VAL A 90 -4.64 14.36 -9.21
C VAL A 90 -3.34 13.59 -8.96
N PRO A 91 -3.24 12.78 -7.89
CA PRO A 91 -2.03 12.05 -7.59
C PRO A 91 -1.81 10.90 -8.58
N GLN A 92 -0.54 10.66 -8.95
CA GLN A 92 -0.17 9.46 -9.68
C GLN A 92 -0.41 8.25 -8.78
N ILE A 93 -1.37 7.38 -9.09
CA ILE A 93 -1.53 6.09 -8.38
C ILE A 93 -1.60 4.99 -9.44
N THR A 94 -0.53 4.21 -9.54
CA THR A 94 -0.43 3.12 -10.51
C THR A 94 -0.18 1.80 -9.81
N MET A 95 -0.63 0.69 -10.39
CA MET A 95 -0.48 -0.65 -9.81
C MET A 95 0.06 -1.62 -10.84
N ARG A 96 0.97 -2.49 -10.40
CA ARG A 96 1.40 -3.68 -11.13
C ARG A 96 1.38 -4.91 -10.21
N THR A 97 1.34 -6.07 -10.83
CA THR A 97 1.46 -7.35 -10.13
C THR A 97 2.90 -7.85 -10.21
N GLU A 98 3.43 -8.38 -9.11
CA GLU A 98 4.77 -8.99 -9.05
C GLU A 98 4.72 -10.40 -8.43
N ARG A 99 5.71 -11.24 -8.78
CA ARG A 99 5.92 -12.55 -8.15
C ARG A 99 6.95 -12.42 -7.04
N CYS A 100 6.72 -13.09 -5.93
CA CYS A 100 7.61 -13.08 -4.77
C CYS A 100 7.71 -14.47 -4.14
N MET A 101 8.63 -14.65 -3.20
CA MET A 101 8.71 -15.87 -2.40
C MET A 101 7.45 -16.04 -1.53
N ALA A 102 7.01 -17.29 -1.37
CA ALA A 102 5.76 -17.61 -0.66
C ALA A 102 5.81 -17.21 0.83
N ASP A 103 6.97 -17.28 1.47
CA ASP A 103 7.19 -16.82 2.84
C ASP A 103 7.06 -15.28 2.96
N TYR A 104 7.58 -14.53 1.99
CA TYR A 104 7.42 -13.08 1.92
C TYR A 104 5.95 -12.69 1.70
N ALA A 105 5.23 -13.41 0.83
CA ALA A 105 3.79 -13.22 0.65
C ALA A 105 3.00 -13.55 1.92
N GLN A 106 3.42 -14.56 2.68
CA GLN A 106 2.80 -14.90 3.96
C GLN A 106 3.03 -13.80 5.01
N TRP A 107 4.23 -13.24 5.07
CA TRP A 107 4.52 -12.07 5.90
C TRP A 107 3.66 -10.87 5.47
N LEU A 108 3.58 -10.55 4.18
CA LEU A 108 2.70 -9.51 3.65
C LEU A 108 1.25 -9.67 4.12
N ARG A 109 0.70 -10.89 4.05
CA ARG A 109 -0.66 -11.20 4.52
C ARG A 109 -0.87 -10.92 6.01
N SER A 110 0.16 -11.07 6.85
CA SER A 110 0.04 -10.79 8.29
C SER A 110 0.17 -9.30 8.63
N GLN A 111 0.66 -8.48 7.70
CA GLN A 111 0.86 -7.04 7.90
C GLN A 111 -0.28 -6.17 7.35
N VAL A 112 -1.18 -6.72 6.55
CA VAL A 112 -2.25 -5.95 5.88
C VAL A 112 -3.65 -6.40 6.29
N SER A 113 -4.59 -5.45 6.26
CA SER A 113 -5.99 -5.67 6.60
C SER A 113 -6.92 -5.04 5.56
N THR A 114 -7.97 -5.78 5.21
CA THR A 114 -9.06 -5.32 4.35
C THR A 114 -10.07 -4.45 5.10
N ARG A 115 -10.02 -4.44 6.44
CA ARG A 115 -10.96 -3.69 7.30
C ARG A 115 -10.47 -2.27 7.50
N ASP A 116 -11.40 -1.32 7.54
CA ASP A 116 -11.08 0.04 7.95
C ASP A 116 -10.90 0.12 9.47
N VAL A 117 -10.05 1.03 9.92
CA VAL A 117 -9.76 1.21 11.36
C VAL A 117 -11.04 1.63 12.11
N ALA A 118 -11.95 2.35 11.43
CA ALA A 118 -13.28 2.67 11.92
C ALA A 118 -14.10 1.42 12.28
N ASP A 119 -14.08 0.39 11.42
CA ASP A 119 -14.81 -0.86 11.65
C ASP A 119 -14.23 -1.65 12.85
N ILE A 120 -12.94 -1.52 13.11
CA ILE A 120 -12.25 -2.17 14.24
C ILE A 120 -12.61 -1.46 15.55
N ALA A 121 -12.60 -0.12 15.56
CA ALA A 121 -12.98 0.68 16.72
C ALA A 121 -14.45 0.50 17.08
N GLU A 122 -15.33 0.46 16.08
CA GLU A 122 -16.77 0.27 16.25
C GLU A 122 -17.09 -1.14 16.78
N ARG A 123 -16.41 -2.19 16.31
CA ARG A 123 -16.52 -3.55 16.88
C ARG A 123 -15.95 -3.66 18.29
N ALA A 124 -14.83 -3.00 18.58
CA ALA A 124 -14.26 -2.97 19.92
C ALA A 124 -15.18 -2.23 20.91
N ALA A 125 -15.87 -1.18 20.46
CA ALA A 125 -16.90 -0.50 21.24
C ALA A 125 -18.16 -1.38 21.41
N ALA A 126 -18.65 -2.02 20.34
CA ALA A 126 -19.83 -2.88 20.38
C ALA A 126 -19.63 -4.13 21.28
N THR A 127 -18.43 -4.70 21.31
CA THR A 127 -18.09 -5.86 22.18
C THR A 127 -18.05 -5.48 23.67
N ARG A 128 -17.79 -4.20 24.00
CA ARG A 128 -17.83 -3.71 25.38
C ARG A 128 -19.26 -3.42 25.86
N ILE A 129 -20.20 -3.17 24.95
CA ILE A 129 -21.61 -2.88 25.27
C ILE A 129 -22.39 -4.17 25.52
N THR A 130 -22.10 -5.26 24.82
CA THR A 130 -22.75 -6.58 25.00
C THR A 130 -22.16 -7.44 26.12
N ALA A 131 -21.05 -7.00 26.73
CA ALA A 131 -20.43 -7.66 27.88
C ALA A 131 -20.78 -6.99 29.23
N ALA A 132 -21.71 -6.03 29.22
CA ALA A 132 -22.27 -5.36 30.40
C ALA A 132 -23.75 -5.78 30.57
#